data_AF-A0A358N9B0-F1
#
_entry.id   AF-A0A358N9B0-F1
#
_cell.length_a   1.000
_cell.length_b   1.000
_cell.length_c   1.000
_cell.angle_alpha   90.00
_cell.angle_beta   90.00
_cell.angle_gamma   90.00
#
_symmetry.space_group_name_H-M   'P 1'
#
loop_
_entity.id
_entity.type
_entity.pdbx_description
1 polymer ?
#
loop_
_entity_poly.entity_id
_entity_poly.type
_entity_poly.pdbx_seq_one_letter_code
_entity_poly.pdbx_strand_id
1 'polypeptide(L)'
;MAKRNDLKKRLKAADRRRSRRQAAQGSAIKAAPRQPSVSPSDMMVERLMSYVSEDKSPSDVVAMAALKACARGVLPTKDPTRALAMKIEEVASQPGVTARAYRGALKELIEAATLHEGSQKETPGAFLAYLSILAESV
;
A
#
# COMPACT_ATOMS: atom_id res chain seq x y z
N MET A 1 -37.53 42.49 -12.26
CA MET A 1 -36.68 42.66 -11.05
C MET A 1 -36.35 41.35 -10.30
N ALA A 2 -36.55 40.15 -10.88
CA ALA A 2 -36.36 38.87 -10.18
C ALA A 2 -34.87 38.46 -9.98
N LYS A 3 -33.98 38.81 -10.92
CA LYS A 3 -32.58 38.36 -10.94
C LYS A 3 -31.74 38.85 -9.75
N ARG A 4 -32.08 40.01 -9.16
CA ARG A 4 -31.31 40.60 -8.04
C ARG A 4 -31.59 39.92 -6.69
N ASN A 5 -32.79 39.38 -6.51
CA ASN A 5 -33.15 38.68 -5.27
C ASN A 5 -32.54 37.28 -5.19
N ASP A 6 -32.42 36.59 -6.32
CA ASP A 6 -31.73 35.29 -6.36
C ASP A 6 -30.24 35.41 -6.10
N LEU A 7 -29.61 36.48 -6.61
CA LEU A 7 -28.19 36.73 -6.35
C LEU A 7 -27.93 36.96 -4.84
N LYS A 8 -28.77 37.76 -4.18
CA LYS A 8 -28.69 37.97 -2.72
C LYS A 8 -28.90 36.67 -1.93
N LYS A 9 -29.83 35.81 -2.34
CA LYS A 9 -30.06 34.50 -1.72
C LYS A 9 -28.86 33.56 -1.89
N ARG A 10 -28.26 33.51 -3.08
CA ARG A 10 -27.07 32.68 -3.36
C ARG A 10 -25.84 33.13 -2.57
N LEU A 11 -25.62 34.45 -2.46
CA LEU A 11 -24.53 35.01 -1.65
C LEU A 11 -24.70 34.69 -0.16
N LYS A 12 -25.91 34.85 0.39
CA LYS A 12 -26.20 34.52 1.80
C LYS A 12 -26.05 33.02 2.09
N ALA A 13 -26.37 32.15 1.13
CA ALA A 13 -26.17 30.71 1.24
C ALA A 13 -24.68 30.32 1.19
N ALA A 14 -23.88 30.99 0.37
CA ALA A 14 -22.43 30.80 0.31
C ALA A 14 -21.76 31.25 1.62
N ASP A 15 -22.18 32.38 2.18
CA ASP A 15 -21.63 32.92 3.41
C ASP A 15 -21.96 32.04 4.63
N ARG A 16 -23.21 31.54 4.74
CA ARG A 16 -23.59 30.53 5.74
C ARG A 16 -22.75 29.25 5.66
N ARG A 17 -22.37 28.81 4.45
CA ARG A 17 -21.45 27.66 4.28
C ARG A 17 -20.04 27.99 4.75
N ARG A 18 -19.58 29.23 4.57
CA ARG A 18 -18.25 29.68 5.00
C ARG A 18 -18.15 29.77 6.53
N SER A 19 -19.14 30.33 7.20
CA SER A 19 -19.18 30.37 8.67
C SER A 19 -19.25 28.98 9.31
N ARG A 20 -19.98 28.02 8.69
CA ARG A 20 -19.96 26.62 9.17
C ARG A 20 -18.60 25.95 9.03
N ARG A 21 -17.83 26.25 7.97
CA ARG A 21 -16.46 25.73 7.82
C ARG A 21 -15.51 26.33 8.84
N GLN A 22 -15.64 27.62 9.16
CA GLN A 22 -14.80 28.26 10.17
C GLN A 22 -15.15 27.83 11.61
N ALA A 23 -16.42 27.58 11.92
CA ALA A 23 -16.82 27.01 13.21
C ALA A 23 -16.29 25.58 13.41
N ALA A 24 -16.08 24.81 12.33
CA ALA A 24 -15.42 23.50 12.38
C ALA A 24 -13.89 23.58 12.49
N GLN A 25 -13.27 24.75 12.29
CA GLN A 25 -11.83 24.97 12.45
C GLN A 25 -11.43 25.46 13.86
N GLY A 26 -12.40 25.70 14.74
CA GLY A 26 -12.16 26.08 16.15
C GLY A 26 -12.06 24.91 17.14
N SER A 27 -12.14 23.66 16.67
CA SER A 27 -12.03 22.48 17.54
C SER A 27 -10.66 21.85 17.33
N ALA A 28 -9.82 21.99 18.37
CA ALA A 28 -8.61 21.22 18.68
C ALA A 28 -7.84 20.67 17.47
N ILE A 29 -6.61 21.16 17.31
CA ILE A 29 -5.55 20.47 16.58
C ILE A 29 -5.36 19.08 17.25
N LYS A 30 -6.21 18.11 16.90
CA LYS A 30 -5.82 16.71 16.88
C LYS A 30 -4.84 16.65 15.74
N ALA A 31 -3.55 16.74 16.07
CA ALA A 31 -2.50 16.35 15.16
C ALA A 31 -2.98 15.09 14.44
N ALA A 32 -3.10 15.14 13.12
CA ALA A 32 -3.37 13.95 12.34
C ALA A 32 -2.38 12.88 12.80
N PRO A 33 -2.81 11.63 13.04
CA PRO A 33 -1.89 10.57 13.41
C PRO A 33 -0.74 10.62 12.41
N ARG A 34 0.49 10.81 12.90
CA ARG A 34 1.69 10.76 12.07
C ARG A 34 1.57 9.48 11.27
N GLN A 35 1.33 9.60 9.97
CA GLN A 35 1.36 8.43 9.10
C GLN A 35 2.74 7.80 9.30
N PRO A 36 2.84 6.47 9.44
CA PRO A 36 4.15 5.83 9.47
C PRO A 36 4.94 6.35 8.26
N SER A 37 6.18 6.78 8.51
CA SER A 37 7.07 7.33 7.48
C SER A 37 7.46 6.29 6.42
N VAL A 38 7.13 5.02 6.67
CA VAL A 38 7.46 3.86 5.84
C VAL A 38 6.21 3.47 5.05
N SER A 39 6.33 3.39 3.72
CA SER A 39 5.20 2.98 2.89
C SER A 39 4.91 1.48 3.10
N PRO A 40 3.64 1.04 3.01
CA PRO A 40 3.32 -0.39 3.13
C PRO A 40 4.04 -1.25 2.07
N SER A 41 4.37 -0.68 0.90
CA SER A 41 5.15 -1.34 -0.14
C SER A 41 6.57 -1.61 0.36
N ASP A 42 7.23 -0.62 0.98
CA ASP A 42 8.58 -0.79 1.55
C ASP A 42 8.58 -1.82 2.68
N MET A 43 7.56 -1.81 3.54
CA MET A 43 7.42 -2.82 4.60
C MET A 43 7.26 -4.24 4.03
N MET A 44 6.53 -4.41 2.92
CA MET A 44 6.41 -5.71 2.25
C MET A 44 7.72 -6.14 1.60
N VAL A 45 8.44 -5.22 0.96
CA VAL A 45 9.77 -5.48 0.40
C VAL A 45 10.74 -5.89 1.50
N GLU A 46 10.75 -5.20 2.64
CA GLU A 46 11.57 -5.55 3.80
C GLU A 46 11.27 -6.98 4.31
N ARG A 47 9.99 -7.36 4.41
CA ARG A 47 9.59 -8.73 4.79
C ARG A 47 10.02 -9.77 3.76
N LEU A 48 9.92 -9.45 2.48
CA LEU A 48 10.39 -10.29 1.37
C LEU A 48 11.91 -10.49 1.45
N MET A 49 12.68 -9.42 1.57
CA MET A 49 14.14 -9.48 1.63
C MET A 49 14.63 -10.17 2.91
N SER A 50 13.99 -9.92 4.04
CA SER A 50 14.28 -10.64 5.29
C SER A 50 14.08 -12.15 5.13
N TYR A 51 13.03 -12.58 4.41
CA TYR A 51 12.79 -14.00 4.12
C TYR A 51 13.85 -14.59 3.18
N VAL A 52 14.34 -13.81 2.21
CA VAL A 52 15.44 -14.21 1.32
C VAL A 52 16.73 -14.39 2.12
N SER A 53 17.06 -13.45 3.00
CA SER A 53 18.28 -13.48 3.84
C SER A 53 18.28 -14.58 4.90
N GLU A 54 17.12 -15.09 5.32
CA GLU A 54 16.99 -16.28 6.19
C GLU A 54 17.31 -17.61 5.46
N ASP A 55 18.12 -17.57 4.40
CA ASP A 55 18.56 -18.73 3.60
C ASP A 55 17.44 -19.55 2.94
N LYS A 56 16.23 -18.99 2.82
CA LYS A 56 15.11 -19.66 2.14
C LYS A 56 15.11 -19.44 0.63
N SER A 57 15.89 -18.46 0.15
CA SER A 57 16.11 -18.12 -1.26
C SER A 57 14.90 -18.45 -2.16
N PRO A 58 13.71 -17.88 -1.88
CA PRO A 58 12.53 -18.18 -2.68
C PRO A 58 12.79 -17.79 -4.12
N SER A 59 12.28 -18.58 -5.08
CA SER A 59 12.26 -18.12 -6.46
C SER A 59 11.25 -17.00 -6.65
N ASP A 60 11.39 -16.22 -7.72
CA ASP A 60 10.39 -15.21 -8.13
C ASP A 60 8.98 -15.81 -8.22
N VAL A 61 8.87 -17.07 -8.63
CA VAL A 61 7.60 -17.82 -8.69
C VAL A 61 6.98 -17.96 -7.30
N VAL A 62 7.79 -18.26 -6.28
CA VAL A 62 7.33 -18.38 -4.88
C VAL A 62 6.90 -17.01 -4.36
N ALA A 63 7.71 -15.97 -4.59
CA ALA A 63 7.40 -14.61 -4.16
C ALA A 63 6.10 -14.08 -4.79
N MET A 64 5.96 -14.25 -6.10
CA MET A 64 4.77 -13.87 -6.85
C MET A 64 3.53 -14.67 -6.40
N ALA A 65 3.69 -15.98 -6.16
CA ALA A 65 2.59 -16.82 -5.67
C ALA A 65 2.12 -16.37 -4.28
N ALA A 66 3.03 -16.00 -3.38
CA ALA A 66 2.70 -15.50 -2.05
C ALA A 66 1.95 -14.16 -2.13
N LEU A 67 2.45 -13.20 -2.91
CA LEU A 67 1.79 -11.91 -3.13
C LEU A 67 0.38 -12.08 -3.70
N LYS A 68 0.21 -12.94 -4.72
CA LYS A 68 -1.10 -13.27 -5.31
C LYS A 68 -2.03 -13.94 -4.31
N ALA A 69 -1.51 -14.76 -3.39
CA ALA A 69 -2.28 -15.42 -2.35
C ALA A 69 -2.81 -14.40 -1.32
N CYS A 70 -1.95 -13.50 -0.83
CA CYS A 70 -2.34 -12.39 0.05
C CYS A 70 -3.38 -11.47 -0.61
N ALA A 71 -3.21 -11.14 -1.89
CA ALA A 71 -4.17 -10.33 -2.64
C ALA A 71 -5.56 -10.97 -2.75
N ARG A 72 -5.61 -12.31 -2.77
CA ARG A 72 -6.85 -13.09 -2.79
C ARG A 72 -7.42 -13.38 -1.39
N GLY A 73 -6.66 -13.11 -0.34
CA GLY A 73 -7.01 -13.51 1.04
C GLY A 73 -7.05 -15.03 1.22
N VAL A 74 -6.19 -15.77 0.50
CA VAL A 74 -6.12 -17.23 0.56
C VAL A 74 -4.76 -17.63 1.12
N LEU A 75 -4.74 -18.51 2.11
CA LEU A 75 -3.50 -19.06 2.64
C LEU A 75 -3.01 -20.23 1.77
N PRO A 76 -1.78 -20.18 1.20
CA PRO A 76 -1.21 -21.30 0.46
C PRO A 76 -1.05 -22.55 1.33
N THR A 77 -1.14 -23.74 0.73
CA THR A 77 -0.96 -25.01 1.44
C THR A 77 0.49 -25.51 1.41
N LYS A 78 1.29 -25.05 0.45
CA LYS A 78 2.68 -25.48 0.25
C LYS A 78 3.65 -24.46 0.83
N ASP A 79 4.60 -24.95 1.62
CA ASP A 79 5.85 -24.22 1.88
C ASP A 79 6.74 -24.32 0.63
N PRO A 80 7.54 -23.28 0.29
CA PRO A 80 7.81 -22.03 1.04
C PRO A 80 6.76 -20.91 0.91
N THR A 81 5.81 -21.01 -0.03
CA THR A 81 4.85 -19.94 -0.36
C THR A 81 3.95 -19.56 0.82
N ARG A 82 3.52 -20.54 1.62
CA ARG A 82 2.70 -20.32 2.82
C ARG A 82 3.41 -19.45 3.84
N ALA A 83 4.63 -19.84 4.22
CA ALA A 83 5.43 -19.09 5.20
C ALA A 83 5.68 -17.64 4.75
N LEU A 84 5.95 -17.43 3.46
CA LEU A 84 6.15 -16.09 2.92
C LEU A 84 4.86 -15.26 2.91
N ALA A 85 3.72 -15.86 2.54
CA ALA A 85 2.42 -15.19 2.58
C ALA A 85 2.06 -14.73 4.00
N MET A 86 2.31 -15.56 5.02
CA MET A 86 2.09 -15.18 6.42
C MET A 86 2.92 -13.97 6.84
N LYS A 87 4.21 -13.91 6.48
CA LYS A 87 5.05 -12.74 6.78
C LYS A 87 4.57 -11.46 6.09
N ILE A 88 4.04 -11.57 4.88
CA ILE A 88 3.47 -10.43 4.14
C ILE A 88 2.14 -9.98 4.78
N GLU A 89 1.32 -10.90 5.27
CA GLU A 89 0.07 -10.57 5.97
C GLU A 89 0.30 -9.81 7.29
N GLU A 90 1.43 -10.01 7.96
CA GLU A 90 1.78 -9.23 9.16
C GLU A 90 1.81 -7.72 8.88
N VAL A 91 2.12 -7.29 7.65
CA VAL A 91 2.09 -5.87 7.24
C VAL A 91 0.69 -5.27 7.37
N ALA A 92 -0.37 -6.06 7.11
CA ALA A 92 -1.75 -5.58 7.25
C ALA A 92 -2.11 -5.24 8.70
N SER A 93 -1.42 -5.83 9.67
CA SER A 93 -1.63 -5.61 11.10
C SER A 93 -0.78 -4.47 11.67
N GLN A 94 0.09 -3.85 10.85
CA GLN A 94 1.00 -2.82 11.32
C GLN A 94 0.27 -1.50 11.62
N PRO A 95 0.64 -0.80 12.71
CA PRO A 95 0.03 0.49 13.06
C PRO A 95 0.14 1.49 11.90
N GLY A 96 -0.99 2.06 11.50
CA GLY A 96 -1.05 3.06 10.43
C GLY A 96 -1.19 2.49 9.02
N VAL A 97 -1.15 1.17 8.83
CA VAL A 97 -1.46 0.54 7.55
C VAL A 97 -2.97 0.37 7.42
N THR A 98 -3.56 1.06 6.43
CA THR A 98 -4.97 0.87 6.10
C THR A 98 -5.14 -0.31 5.15
N ALA A 99 -6.28 -1.00 5.21
CA ALA A 99 -6.59 -2.09 4.27
C ALA A 99 -6.49 -1.64 2.79
N ARG A 100 -6.83 -0.38 2.49
CA ARG A 100 -6.68 0.19 1.15
C ARG A 100 -5.20 0.33 0.76
N ALA A 101 -4.37 0.86 1.64
CA ALA A 101 -2.95 1.03 1.39
C ALA A 101 -2.23 -0.31 1.25
N TYR A 102 -2.57 -1.30 2.09
CA TYR A 102 -2.10 -2.68 1.98
C TYR A 102 -2.43 -3.32 0.62
N ARG A 103 -3.70 -3.23 0.19
CA ARG A 103 -4.11 -3.75 -1.13
C ARG A 103 -3.46 -3.01 -2.30
N GLY A 104 -3.24 -1.71 -2.16
CA GLY A 104 -2.50 -0.90 -3.12
C GLY A 104 -1.07 -1.40 -3.30
N ALA A 105 -0.35 -1.56 -2.19
CA ALA A 105 1.00 -2.09 -2.16
C ALA A 105 1.11 -3.50 -2.76
N LEU A 106 0.19 -4.41 -2.42
CA LEU A 106 0.15 -5.74 -3.03
C LEU A 106 -0.02 -5.66 -4.55
N LYS A 107 -0.90 -4.78 -5.03
CA LYS A 107 -1.13 -4.60 -6.46
C LYS A 107 0.13 -4.08 -7.17
N GLU A 108 0.77 -3.05 -6.61
CA GLU A 108 2.02 -2.48 -7.13
C GLU A 108 3.12 -3.55 -7.23
N LEU A 109 3.32 -4.35 -6.18
CA LEU A 109 4.33 -5.40 -6.16
C LEU A 109 4.01 -6.55 -7.13
N ILE A 110 2.73 -6.90 -7.30
CA ILE A 110 2.32 -7.90 -8.30
C ILE A 110 2.56 -7.38 -9.70
N GLU A 111 2.26 -6.11 -9.98
CA GLU A 111 2.52 -5.47 -11.27
C GLU A 111 4.03 -5.47 -11.56
N ALA A 112 4.85 -5.07 -10.58
CA ALA A 112 6.31 -5.14 -10.69
C ALA A 112 6.79 -6.58 -10.96
N ALA A 113 6.27 -7.58 -10.24
CA ALA A 113 6.62 -8.98 -10.49
C ALA A 113 6.24 -9.45 -11.90
N THR A 114 5.07 -9.05 -12.40
CA THR A 114 4.63 -9.42 -13.77
C THR A 114 5.50 -8.80 -14.86
N LEU A 115 6.06 -7.60 -14.64
CA LEU A 115 7.01 -7.00 -15.60
C LEU A 115 8.29 -7.85 -15.76
N HIS A 116 8.64 -8.62 -14.73
CA HIS A 116 9.83 -9.48 -14.72
C HIS A 116 9.50 -10.94 -15.06
N GLU A 117 8.22 -11.32 -15.18
CA GLU A 117 7.76 -12.68 -15.51
C GLU A 117 8.24 -13.12 -16.89
N GLY A 118 8.26 -12.21 -17.86
CA GLY A 118 8.76 -12.47 -19.22
C GLY A 118 10.26 -12.80 -19.27
N SER A 119 11.04 -12.28 -18.32
CA SER A 119 12.49 -12.48 -18.25
C SER A 119 12.90 -13.68 -17.42
N GLN A 120 11.99 -14.37 -16.72
CA GLN A 120 12.34 -15.47 -15.79
C GLN A 120 13.14 -16.62 -16.42
N LYS A 121 12.99 -16.86 -17.74
CA LYS A 121 13.77 -17.88 -18.45
C LYS A 121 15.22 -17.47 -18.68
N GLU A 122 15.48 -16.19 -18.84
CA GLU A 122 16.79 -15.63 -19.16
C GLU A 122 17.51 -15.17 -17.89
N THR A 123 16.77 -14.59 -16.95
CA THR A 123 17.25 -14.07 -15.67
C THR A 123 16.35 -14.54 -14.52
N PRO A 124 16.55 -15.77 -14.03
CA PRO A 124 15.89 -16.25 -12.82
C PRO A 124 16.21 -15.33 -11.64
N GLY A 125 15.20 -14.93 -10.86
CA GLY A 125 15.41 -14.07 -9.69
C GLY A 125 15.46 -12.57 -10.01
N ALA A 126 15.18 -12.17 -11.26
CA ALA A 126 15.22 -10.76 -11.67
C ALA A 126 14.29 -9.87 -10.83
N PHE A 127 13.12 -10.38 -10.43
CA PHE A 127 12.21 -9.61 -9.59
C PHE A 127 12.80 -9.40 -8.18
N LEU A 128 13.32 -10.44 -7.55
CA LEU A 128 13.94 -10.31 -6.23
C LEU A 128 15.22 -9.47 -6.25
N ALA A 129 16.02 -9.56 -7.32
CA ALA A 129 17.19 -8.70 -7.52
C ALA A 129 16.78 -7.23 -7.68
N TYR A 130 15.72 -6.94 -8.44
CA TYR A 130 15.15 -5.60 -8.53
C TYR A 130 14.72 -5.08 -7.15
N LEU A 131 14.04 -5.91 -6.36
CA LEU A 131 13.63 -5.53 -5.00
C LEU A 131 14.83 -5.31 -4.05
N SER A 132 15.92 -6.07 -4.18
CA SER A 132 17.10 -5.86 -3.33
C SER A 132 17.76 -4.52 -3.62
N ILE A 133 17.86 -4.13 -4.90
CA ILE A 133 18.38 -2.83 -5.31
C ILE A 133 17.52 -1.70 -4.73
N LEU A 134 16.20 -1.86 -4.78
CA LEU A 134 15.28 -0.88 -4.19
C LEU A 134 15.46 -0.80 -2.67
N ALA A 135 15.59 -1.93 -1.97
CA ALA A 135 15.75 -1.97 -0.52
C ALA A 135 17.06 -1.35 -0.04
N GLU A 136 18.15 -1.45 -0.81
CA GLU A 136 19.45 -0.83 -0.52
C GLU A 136 19.50 0.66 -0.89
N SER A 137 18.54 1.14 -1.67
CA SER A 137 18.47 2.55 -2.13
C SER A 137 17.67 3.47 -1.21
N VAL A 138 17.12 2.95 -0.11
CA VAL A 138 16.30 3.67 0.88
C VAL A 138 17.11 4.07 2.11
#